data_AF-A0A2Z6QU77-F1
#
_entry.id   AF-A0A2Z6QU77-F1
#
_cell.length_a   1.000
_cell.length_b   1.000
_cell.length_c   1.000
_cell.angle_alpha   90.00
_cell.angle_beta   90.00
_cell.angle_gamma   90.00
#
_symmetry.space_group_name_H-M   'P 1'
#
loop_
_entity.id
_entity.type
_entity.pdbx_description
1 polymer ?
#
loop_
_entity_poly.entity_id
_entity_poly.type
_entity_poly.pdbx_seq_one_letter_code
_entity_poly.pdbx_strand_id
1 'polypeptide(L)'
;MCSNNNKTGVSAVLTSPLSPSSVLQQYECAICKAIYKSKAGLTRHKNIVKKYNERREDLYTLPSEAITEFKAHLVHVIQNKLKGHFSKSGRQTISFPCLESLFFGVFEGYIHHYNYRSGSYKCFFQGSDAYTKISNLFGNPNWRRKFFENT
;
A
#
# COMPACT_ATOMS: atom_id res chain seq x y z
N MET A 1 -71.69 -38.69 -22.46
CA MET A 1 -72.06 -37.27 -22.28
C MET A 1 -71.22 -36.76 -21.12
N CYS A 2 -70.29 -35.81 -21.21
CA CYS A 2 -70.12 -34.58 -22.02
C CYS A 2 -68.62 -34.38 -22.30
N SER A 3 -68.19 -34.17 -23.55
CA SER A 3 -67.92 -32.86 -24.21
C SER A 3 -66.83 -31.97 -23.59
N ASN A 4 -65.71 -31.92 -24.34
CA ASN A 4 -64.66 -30.90 -24.55
C ASN A 4 -64.71 -29.57 -23.77
N ASN A 5 -63.51 -29.04 -23.45
CA ASN A 5 -63.04 -27.79 -24.09
C ASN A 5 -61.54 -27.51 -23.86
N ASN A 6 -60.86 -27.21 -24.97
CA ASN A 6 -59.49 -26.74 -25.09
C ASN A 6 -59.32 -25.33 -24.48
N LYS A 7 -58.17 -25.07 -23.86
CA LYS A 7 -57.60 -23.71 -23.76
C LYS A 7 -56.06 -23.77 -23.76
N THR A 8 -55.51 -23.53 -24.94
CA THR A 8 -54.09 -23.31 -25.19
C THR A 8 -53.71 -21.95 -24.63
N GLY A 9 -53.05 -21.92 -23.47
CA GLY A 9 -52.46 -20.72 -22.91
C GLY A 9 -51.02 -20.54 -23.42
N VAL A 10 -50.83 -19.69 -24.41
CA VAL A 10 -49.50 -19.16 -24.77
C VAL A 10 -49.04 -18.21 -23.67
N SER A 11 -48.10 -18.66 -22.83
CA SER A 11 -47.46 -17.81 -21.83
C SER A 11 -46.35 -17.01 -22.52
N ALA A 12 -46.62 -15.74 -22.80
CA ALA A 12 -45.61 -14.81 -23.30
C ALA A 12 -44.60 -14.55 -22.17
N VAL A 13 -43.38 -15.05 -22.34
CA VAL A 13 -42.24 -14.78 -21.47
C VAL A 13 -41.91 -13.29 -21.59
N LEU A 14 -42.28 -12.51 -20.58
CA LEU A 14 -41.78 -11.15 -20.40
C LEU A 14 -40.30 -11.23 -20.00
N THR A 15 -39.41 -11.11 -20.98
CA THR A 15 -37.98 -10.92 -20.72
C THR A 15 -37.78 -9.49 -20.22
N SER A 16 -37.52 -9.34 -18.91
CA SER A 16 -37.13 -8.06 -18.32
C SER A 16 -35.90 -7.49 -19.03
N PRO A 17 -35.83 -6.18 -19.31
CA PRO A 17 -34.64 -5.57 -19.89
C PRO A 17 -33.45 -5.73 -18.94
N LEU A 18 -32.35 -6.28 -19.44
CA LEU A 18 -31.08 -6.35 -18.74
C LEU A 18 -30.59 -4.91 -18.49
N SER A 19 -30.64 -4.44 -17.25
CA SER A 19 -30.07 -3.15 -16.86
C SER A 19 -28.58 -3.12 -17.24
N PRO A 20 -28.06 -2.03 -17.85
CA PRO A 20 -26.63 -1.91 -18.08
C PRO A 20 -25.94 -1.93 -16.72
N SER A 21 -25.07 -2.91 -16.48
CA SER A 21 -24.15 -2.90 -15.35
C SER A 21 -23.31 -1.64 -15.46
N SER A 22 -23.69 -0.58 -14.75
CA SER A 22 -22.85 0.60 -14.60
C SER A 22 -21.57 0.10 -13.93
N VAL A 23 -20.46 0.07 -14.67
CA VAL A 23 -19.15 -0.16 -14.08
C VAL A 23 -18.96 0.95 -13.05
N LEU A 24 -19.16 0.63 -11.78
CA LEU A 24 -18.98 1.61 -10.70
C LEU A 24 -17.53 2.07 -10.78
N GLN A 25 -17.32 3.32 -11.20
CA GLN A 25 -15.99 3.89 -11.33
C GLN A 25 -15.35 3.92 -9.94
N GLN A 26 -14.30 3.12 -9.76
CA GLN A 26 -13.55 3.01 -8.52
C GLN A 26 -12.34 3.94 -8.57
N TYR A 27 -12.04 4.56 -7.43
CA TYR A 27 -10.97 5.55 -7.29
C TYR A 27 -9.94 5.04 -6.28
N GLU A 28 -8.67 4.90 -6.69
CA GLU A 28 -7.61 4.33 -5.86
C GLU A 28 -6.67 5.40 -5.27
N CYS A 29 -6.27 5.22 -4.01
CA CYS A 29 -5.19 6.01 -3.40
C CYS A 29 -3.81 5.47 -3.80
N ALA A 30 -2.93 6.32 -4.33
CA ALA A 30 -1.60 5.91 -4.76
C ALA A 30 -0.68 5.42 -3.61
N ILE A 31 -0.89 5.92 -2.39
CA ILE A 31 -0.05 5.63 -1.21
C ILE A 31 -0.48 4.31 -0.56
N CYS A 32 -1.75 4.18 -0.18
CA CYS A 32 -2.24 3.00 0.55
C CYS A 32 -3.10 2.05 -0.30
N LYS A 33 -3.28 2.30 -1.60
CA LYS A 33 -4.10 1.49 -2.52
C LYS A 33 -5.54 1.25 -2.05
N ALA A 34 -6.04 2.07 -1.12
CA ALA A 34 -7.43 2.03 -0.69
C ALA A 34 -8.35 2.46 -1.84
N ILE A 35 -9.44 1.72 -2.03
CA ILE A 35 -10.42 1.95 -3.09
C ILE A 35 -11.62 2.70 -2.54
N TYR A 36 -12.05 3.73 -3.25
CA TYR A 36 -13.18 4.59 -2.91
C TYR A 36 -14.24 4.52 -4.01
N LYS A 37 -15.51 4.55 -3.60
CA LYS A 37 -16.67 4.59 -4.50
C LYS A 37 -16.89 5.97 -5.14
N SER A 38 -16.24 7.02 -4.63
CA SER A 38 -16.40 8.38 -5.12
C SER A 38 -15.09 9.17 -5.11
N LYS A 39 -14.98 10.12 -6.05
CA LYS A 39 -13.85 11.05 -6.15
C LYS A 39 -13.73 11.95 -4.91
N ALA A 40 -14.86 12.38 -4.35
CA ALA A 40 -14.91 13.17 -3.11
C ALA A 40 -14.33 12.39 -1.92
N GLY A 41 -14.67 11.09 -1.79
CA GLY A 41 -14.11 10.21 -0.77
C GLY A 41 -12.59 10.07 -0.89
N LEU A 42 -12.08 9.81 -2.10
CA LEU A 42 -10.65 9.74 -2.35
C LEU A 42 -9.96 11.09 -2.05
N THR A 43 -10.57 12.21 -2.41
CA THR A 43 -10.00 13.55 -2.19
C THR A 43 -9.88 13.86 -0.70
N ARG A 44 -10.93 13.60 0.08
CA ARG A 44 -10.90 13.75 1.55
C ARG A 44 -9.80 12.89 2.17
N HIS A 45 -9.68 11.64 1.72
CA HIS A 45 -8.63 10.75 2.18
C HIS A 45 -7.23 11.28 1.87
N LYS A 46 -6.99 11.73 0.62
CA LYS A 46 -5.71 12.32 0.21
C LYS A 46 -5.33 13.52 1.07
N ASN A 47 -6.26 14.40 1.38
CA ASN A 47 -6.01 15.56 2.24
C ASN A 47 -5.59 15.14 3.66
N ILE A 48 -6.20 14.09 4.20
CA ILE A 48 -5.81 13.54 5.52
C ILE A 48 -4.41 12.94 5.47
N VAL A 49 -4.05 12.23 4.40
CA VAL A 49 -2.72 11.63 4.26
C VAL A 49 -1.65 12.70 4.01
N LYS A 50 -1.98 13.73 3.23
CA LYS A 50 -1.07 14.82 2.85
C LYS A 50 -0.43 15.48 4.08
N LYS A 51 -1.22 15.79 5.11
CA LYS A 51 -0.73 16.45 6.33
C LYS A 51 0.39 15.69 7.05
N TYR A 52 0.48 14.37 6.87
CA TYR A 52 1.53 13.55 7.48
C TYR A 52 2.81 13.49 6.67
N ASN A 53 2.79 14.00 5.43
CA ASN A 53 3.94 14.11 4.54
C ASN A 53 4.39 15.56 4.38
N GLU A 54 3.69 16.50 5.01
CA GLU A 54 4.15 17.87 5.20
C GLU A 54 5.11 17.86 6.40
N ARG A 55 6.32 18.39 6.19
CA ARG A 55 7.33 18.46 7.23
C ARG A 55 6.86 19.39 8.35
N ARG A 56 6.94 18.92 9.60
CA ARG A 56 6.67 19.75 10.78
C ARG A 56 7.83 20.68 11.05
N GLU A 57 7.54 21.88 11.55
CA GLU A 57 8.54 22.91 11.86
C GLU A 57 9.57 22.44 12.90
N ASP A 58 9.16 21.58 13.82
CA ASP A 58 10.02 21.04 14.88
C ASP A 58 10.86 19.82 14.46
N LEU A 59 10.67 19.32 13.23
CA LEU A 59 11.50 18.24 12.70
C LEU A 59 12.76 18.81 12.05
N TYR A 60 13.90 18.54 12.67
CA TYR A 60 15.22 18.93 12.14
C TYR A 60 15.41 18.47 10.69
N THR A 61 15.88 19.38 9.85
CA THR A 61 16.23 19.08 8.46
C THR A 61 17.64 18.51 8.42
N LEU A 62 17.74 17.23 8.07
CA LEU A 62 19.01 16.53 7.99
C LEU A 62 19.69 16.78 6.64
N PRO A 63 21.03 16.77 6.60
CA PRO A 63 21.78 16.78 5.35
C PRO A 63 21.50 15.52 4.53
N SER A 64 21.61 15.62 3.20
CA SER A 64 21.37 14.50 2.26
C SER A 64 22.23 13.28 2.54
N GLU A 65 23.45 13.52 3.04
CA GLU A 65 24.44 12.50 3.36
C GLU A 65 23.93 11.64 4.52
N ALA A 66 23.39 12.25 5.57
CA ALA A 66 22.82 11.53 6.70
C ALA A 66 21.62 10.65 6.30
N ILE A 67 20.78 11.14 5.37
CA ILE A 67 19.67 10.35 4.82
C ILE A 67 20.20 9.17 4.00
N THR A 68 21.25 9.38 3.23
CA THR A 68 21.88 8.35 2.39
C THR A 68 22.52 7.25 3.23
N GLU A 69 23.29 7.63 4.25
CA GLU A 69 23.89 6.69 5.22
C GLU A 69 22.82 5.88 5.94
N PHE A 70 21.73 6.55 6.36
CA PHE A 70 20.63 5.87 7.03
C PHE A 70 19.88 4.88 6.13
N LYS A 71 19.70 5.18 4.83
CA LYS A 71 19.18 4.22 3.84
C LYS A 71 20.08 3.00 3.74
N ALA A 72 21.40 3.20 3.68
CA ALA A 72 22.37 2.09 3.65
C ALA A 72 22.29 1.22 4.92
N HIS A 73 22.19 1.86 6.09
CA HIS A 73 22.01 1.16 7.37
C HIS A 73 20.71 0.36 7.43
N LEU A 74 19.60 0.94 6.95
CA LEU A 74 18.31 0.25 6.82
C LEU A 74 18.44 -1.02 5.97
N VAL A 75 19.06 -0.91 4.79
CA VAL A 75 19.31 -2.05 3.90
C VAL A 75 20.14 -3.12 4.59
N HIS A 76 21.23 -2.73 5.25
CA HIS A 76 22.08 -3.66 5.98
C HIS A 76 21.32 -4.44 7.06
N VAL A 77 20.49 -3.74 7.87
CA VAL A 77 19.64 -4.37 8.90
C VAL A 77 18.63 -5.34 8.27
N ILE A 78 17.99 -4.95 7.16
CA ILE A 78 17.05 -5.81 6.42
C ILE A 78 17.77 -7.08 5.93
N GLN A 79 18.89 -6.93 5.23
CA GLN A 79 19.64 -8.04 4.66
C GLN A 79 20.16 -9.02 5.72
N ASN A 80 20.60 -8.51 6.88
CA ASN A 80 21.03 -9.34 7.99
C ASN A 80 19.89 -10.14 8.63
N LYS A 81 18.68 -9.57 8.67
CA LYS A 81 17.49 -10.22 9.25
C LYS A 81 16.87 -11.25 8.30
N LEU A 82 16.96 -11.06 6.99
CA LEU A 82 16.44 -12.01 6.01
C LEU A 82 17.31 -13.27 6.00
N LYS A 83 16.76 -14.37 6.52
CA LYS A 83 17.41 -15.69 6.51
C LYS A 83 17.15 -16.38 5.18
N GLY A 84 18.16 -17.04 4.62
CA GLY A 84 18.07 -17.70 3.30
C GLY A 84 17.20 -18.97 3.26
N HIS A 85 16.75 -19.48 4.41
CA HIS A 85 16.00 -20.73 4.48
C HIS A 85 14.49 -20.52 4.28
N PHE A 86 13.88 -21.28 3.38
CA PHE A 86 12.46 -21.16 3.02
C PHE A 86 11.51 -21.38 4.19
N SER A 87 11.87 -22.18 5.20
CA SER A 87 11.06 -22.34 6.43
C SER A 87 10.92 -21.06 7.26
N LYS A 88 11.67 -20.00 6.91
CA LYS A 88 11.57 -18.66 7.50
C LYS A 88 10.93 -17.64 6.57
N SER A 89 10.31 -18.11 5.48
CA SER A 89 9.43 -17.31 4.65
C SER A 89 8.16 -16.95 5.44
N GLY A 90 7.71 -15.70 5.33
CA GLY A 90 6.58 -15.18 6.09
C GLY A 90 6.77 -13.72 6.51
N ARG A 91 5.82 -13.20 7.30
CA ARG A 91 5.89 -11.82 7.80
C ARG A 91 7.12 -11.65 8.70
N GLN A 92 8.06 -10.82 8.26
CA GLN A 92 9.24 -10.44 9.03
C GLN A 92 9.05 -9.04 9.61
N THR A 93 9.43 -8.85 10.86
CA THR A 93 9.47 -7.54 11.51
C THR A 93 10.92 -7.25 11.89
N ILE A 94 11.39 -6.06 11.53
CA ILE A 94 12.67 -5.54 11.98
C ILE A 94 12.42 -4.34 12.90
N SER A 95 13.28 -4.18 13.90
CA SER A 95 13.27 -3.04 14.80
C SER A 95 14.71 -2.63 15.04
N PHE A 96 14.96 -1.33 15.03
CA PHE A 96 16.23 -0.72 15.34
C PHE A 96 15.99 0.74 15.75
N PRO A 97 16.84 1.33 16.60
CA PRO A 97 16.68 2.72 17.02
C PRO A 97 16.97 3.67 15.85
N CYS A 98 16.13 4.69 15.67
CA CYS A 98 16.37 5.77 14.72
C CYS A 98 15.72 7.07 15.19
N LEU A 99 16.25 8.20 14.74
CA LEU A 99 15.63 9.51 14.94
C LEU A 99 14.40 9.64 14.05
N GLU A 100 13.40 10.36 14.55
CA GLU A 100 12.17 10.64 13.79
C GLU A 100 12.46 11.39 12.47
N SER A 101 13.40 12.33 12.48
CA SER A 101 13.83 13.08 11.30
C SER A 101 14.48 12.19 10.22
N LEU A 102 15.22 11.14 10.62
CA LEU A 102 15.79 10.17 9.69
C LEU A 102 14.70 9.32 9.04
N PHE A 103 13.74 8.84 9.86
CA PHE A 103 12.59 8.11 9.34
C PHE A 103 11.79 8.98 8.37
N PHE A 104 11.44 10.19 8.78
CA PHE A 104 10.68 11.11 7.95
C PHE A 104 11.44 11.43 6.66
N GLY A 105 12.73 11.77 6.72
CA GLY A 105 13.51 12.10 5.52
C GLY A 105 13.65 10.95 4.51
N VAL A 106 13.51 9.69 4.93
CA VAL A 106 13.46 8.55 4.01
C VAL A 106 12.06 8.30 3.49
N PHE A 107 11.04 8.37 4.35
CA PHE A 107 9.69 7.90 4.03
C PHE A 107 8.69 9.02 3.71
N GLU A 108 9.11 10.29 3.70
CA GLU A 108 8.28 11.41 3.27
C GLU A 108 7.70 11.16 1.87
N GLY A 109 6.43 11.53 1.69
CA GLY A 109 5.62 11.19 0.52
C GLY A 109 4.95 9.81 0.59
N TYR A 110 5.37 8.92 1.49
CA TYR A 110 4.82 7.56 1.65
C TYR A 110 4.15 7.30 3.01
N ILE A 111 4.16 8.29 3.91
CA ILE A 111 3.55 8.18 5.23
C ILE A 111 2.03 8.20 5.08
N HIS A 112 1.35 7.18 5.60
CA HIS A 112 -0.11 7.14 5.60
C HIS A 112 -0.70 7.84 6.82
N HIS A 113 -0.15 7.57 8.00
CA HIS A 113 -0.53 8.26 9.23
C HIS A 113 0.53 8.10 10.32
N TYR A 114 0.44 8.99 11.31
CA TYR A 114 1.12 8.88 12.59
C TYR A 114 0.14 8.44 13.68
N ASN A 115 0.52 7.44 14.48
CA ASN A 115 -0.23 6.99 15.63
C ASN A 115 0.33 7.63 16.91
N TYR A 116 -0.40 8.60 17.45
CA TYR A 116 -0.02 9.33 18.67
C TYR A 116 0.07 8.44 19.92
N ARG A 117 -0.66 7.32 19.97
CA ARG A 117 -0.63 6.42 21.14
C ARG A 117 0.63 5.59 21.19
N SER A 118 1.10 5.12 20.04
CA SER A 118 2.31 4.30 19.93
C SER A 118 3.55 5.09 19.53
N GLY A 119 3.40 6.39 19.23
CA GLY A 119 4.49 7.23 18.73
C GLY A 119 5.07 6.75 17.39
N SER A 120 4.27 6.09 16.54
CA SER A 120 4.79 5.41 15.35
C SER A 120 4.17 5.87 14.04
N TYR A 121 5.00 5.98 13.02
CA TYR A 121 4.59 6.20 11.65
C TYR A 121 4.18 4.90 10.98
N LYS A 122 3.20 4.98 10.07
CA LYS A 122 2.81 3.85 9.23
C LYS A 122 2.92 4.23 7.75
N CYS A 123 3.67 3.42 7.01
CA CYS A 123 3.79 3.48 5.55
C CYS A 123 3.23 2.19 4.95
N PHE A 124 2.68 2.26 3.74
CA PHE A 124 2.19 1.09 3.01
C PHE A 124 2.92 0.95 1.67
N PHE A 125 3.48 -0.22 1.43
CA PHE A 125 4.06 -0.60 0.16
C PHE A 125 3.42 -1.91 -0.27
N GLN A 126 2.51 -1.85 -1.23
CA GLN A 126 1.76 -3.01 -1.70
C GLN A 126 1.48 -2.92 -3.21
N GLY A 127 1.19 -4.08 -3.82
CA GLY A 127 1.06 -4.24 -5.26
C GLY A 127 2.34 -4.74 -5.92
N SER A 128 2.27 -5.00 -7.23
CA SER A 128 3.40 -5.47 -8.04
C SER A 128 4.57 -4.48 -8.08
N ASP A 129 4.29 -3.19 -7.91
CA ASP A 129 5.29 -2.11 -7.90
C ASP A 129 5.95 -1.88 -6.53
N ALA A 130 5.54 -2.58 -5.47
CA ALA A 130 6.02 -2.36 -4.11
C ALA A 130 7.53 -2.58 -3.99
N TYR A 131 8.06 -3.63 -4.61
CA TYR A 131 9.50 -3.92 -4.60
C TYR A 131 10.31 -2.79 -5.24
N THR A 132 9.87 -2.33 -6.41
CA THR A 132 10.52 -1.24 -7.16
C THR A 132 10.44 0.08 -6.41
N LYS A 133 9.30 0.39 -5.77
CA LYS A 133 9.17 1.58 -4.92
C LYS A 133 10.18 1.60 -3.79
N ILE A 134 10.29 0.49 -3.05
CA ILE A 134 11.25 0.38 -1.94
C ILE A 134 12.69 0.43 -2.46
N SER A 135 12.97 -0.22 -3.59
CA SER A 135 14.27 -0.14 -4.27
C SER A 135 14.66 1.31 -4.58
N ASN A 136 13.77 2.07 -5.20
CA ASN A 136 14.02 3.47 -5.53
C ASN A 136 14.13 4.33 -4.26
N LEU A 137 13.31 4.06 -3.25
CA LEU A 137 13.34 4.74 -1.96
C LEU A 137 14.72 4.62 -1.30
N PHE A 138 15.27 3.41 -1.27
CA PHE A 138 16.58 3.12 -0.69
C PHE A 138 17.75 3.40 -1.64
N GLY A 139 17.50 3.66 -2.92
CA GLY A 139 18.56 3.76 -3.93
C GLY A 139 19.32 2.45 -4.11
N ASN A 140 18.68 1.29 -3.84
CA ASN A 140 19.34 -0.01 -3.87
C ASN A 140 18.39 -1.10 -4.42
N PRO A 141 18.61 -1.63 -5.64
CA PRO A 141 17.77 -2.67 -6.24
C PRO A 141 17.90 -4.04 -5.57
N ASN A 142 18.95 -4.24 -4.78
CA ASN A 142 19.25 -5.46 -4.06
C ASN A 142 18.96 -5.34 -2.55
N TRP A 143 18.15 -4.36 -2.13
CA TRP A 143 17.87 -4.08 -0.72
C TRP A 143 17.36 -5.29 0.08
N ARG A 144 16.77 -6.28 -0.60
CA ARG A 144 16.24 -7.51 0.01
C ARG A 144 17.16 -8.73 -0.17
N ARG A 145 18.19 -8.66 -1.03
CA ARG A 145 19.09 -9.79 -1.29
C ARG A 145 20.22 -9.80 -0.29
N LYS A 146 20.47 -10.96 0.32
CA LYS A 146 21.67 -11.19 1.12
C LYS A 146 22.75 -11.75 0.19
N PHE A 147 23.89 -11.08 0.11
CA PHE A 147 25.08 -11.65 -0.51
C PHE A 147 25.78 -12.50 0.55
N PHE A 148 26.06 -13.75 0.22
CA PHE A 148 26.93 -14.59 1.04
C PHE A 148 28.34 -14.38 0.50
N GLU A 149 29.27 -13.97 1.36
CA GLU A 149 30.68 -14.05 1.02
C GLU A 149 31.00 -15.55 0.89
N ASN A 150 31.47 -15.96 -0.28
CA ASN A 150 32.02 -17.30 -0.47
C ASN A 150 33.39 -17.31 0.23
N THR A 151 33.40 -17.69 1.51
CA THR A 151 34.63 -18.10 2.21
C THR A 151 35.11 -19.44 1.71
#